data_AF-A0A4Y6KXU3-F1
#
_entry.id   AF-A0A4Y6KXU3-F1
#
_cell.length_a   1.000
_cell.length_b   1.000
_cell.length_c   1.000
_cell.angle_alpha   90.00
_cell.angle_beta   90.00
_cell.angle_gamma   90.00
#
_symmetry.space_group_name_H-M   'P 1'
#
loop_
_entity.id
_entity.type
_entity.pdbx_description
1 polymer ?
#
loop_
_entity_poly.entity_id
_entity_poly.type
_entity_poly.pdbx_seq_one_letter_code
_entity_poly.pdbx_strand_id
1 'polypeptide(L)'
;MNRRTWTLSIAALSAAFLGACATSPTGGSAGIDNSAIGKPEFREHVKTYGLVYRLPKDVTDVLDAKITTPLQQNLLRLGLTAEANTFNLPHVTVVHIHSADPATPQKMLAALPKLPPVLNGVVLKNFYTTEAAKGAGHPWWLDLGIVKSGAAYEDMMSFNTRATAAFAPLRDGPLPRVTGPVYAKMGDAGKELVQTVGVSGVNVVKDGKELRTHNPHNTLVYSMALFTPQVQASMNQVAADFNKVLPDGITTSFKNVSIVELAFSGNVLREIYRVSLEDGSVYDVANGTKLR
;
A
#
# COMPACT_ATOMS: atom_id res chain seq x y z
N MET A 1 87.74 11.95 -31.12
CA MET A 1 87.45 13.39 -31.28
C MET A 1 86.31 13.76 -30.34
N ASN A 2 86.52 14.83 -29.56
CA ASN A 2 85.55 15.71 -28.85
C ASN A 2 84.39 15.07 -28.06
N ARG A 3 84.38 15.10 -26.72
CA ARG A 3 84.23 16.24 -25.76
C ARG A 3 82.78 16.45 -25.29
N ARG A 4 82.67 16.46 -23.97
CA ARG A 4 81.79 17.28 -23.09
C ARG A 4 80.39 16.77 -22.75
N THR A 5 80.36 16.16 -21.57
CA THR A 5 79.40 16.36 -20.48
C THR A 5 78.95 17.81 -20.31
N TRP A 6 77.64 18.02 -20.14
CA TRP A 6 77.05 19.09 -19.34
C TRP A 6 75.85 18.53 -18.57
N THR A 7 75.96 18.57 -17.25
CA THR A 7 74.92 18.46 -16.24
C THR A 7 73.91 19.60 -16.36
N LEU A 8 72.62 19.30 -16.16
CA LEU A 8 71.63 20.29 -15.73
C LEU A 8 70.75 19.67 -14.64
N SER A 9 70.62 20.45 -13.56
CA SER A 9 70.06 20.11 -12.27
C SER A 9 68.53 20.21 -12.22
N ILE A 10 67.94 19.29 -11.46
CA ILE A 10 66.84 19.43 -10.49
C ILE A 10 65.79 20.53 -10.74
N ALA A 11 64.55 20.11 -10.96
CA ALA A 11 63.38 20.70 -10.31
C ALA A 11 62.41 19.59 -9.91
N ALA A 12 62.26 19.41 -8.60
CA ALA A 12 61.28 18.53 -7.99
C ALA A 12 59.88 19.15 -8.09
N LEU A 13 58.88 18.39 -8.53
CA LEU A 13 57.48 18.69 -8.27
C LEU A 13 56.82 17.42 -7.71
N SER A 14 56.68 17.40 -6.40
CA SER A 14 55.89 16.42 -5.65
C SER A 14 54.41 16.71 -5.88
N ALA A 15 53.74 15.91 -6.71
CA ALA A 15 52.28 15.92 -6.79
C ALA A 15 51.73 14.82 -5.88
N ALA A 16 51.16 15.24 -4.75
CA ALA A 16 50.46 14.39 -3.80
C ALA A 16 49.23 13.75 -4.46
N PHE A 17 49.21 12.41 -4.56
CA PHE A 17 48.00 11.64 -4.79
C PHE A 17 47.21 11.59 -3.47
N LEU A 18 46.35 12.58 -3.25
CA LEU A 18 45.32 12.53 -2.22
C LEU A 18 44.14 11.72 -2.75
N GLY A 19 43.76 10.70 -1.98
CA GLY A 19 42.71 9.74 -2.30
C GLY A 19 41.36 10.42 -2.57
N ALA A 20 40.76 10.05 -3.69
CA ALA A 20 39.34 10.26 -3.92
C ALA A 20 38.57 9.30 -3.00
N CYS A 21 38.26 9.75 -1.79
CA CYS A 21 37.16 9.20 -1.03
C CYS A 21 35.89 9.42 -1.86
N ALA A 22 35.40 8.36 -2.50
CA ALA A 22 34.08 8.33 -3.08
C ALA A 22 33.06 8.63 -1.97
N THR A 23 32.57 9.85 -1.92
CA THR A 23 31.40 10.19 -1.14
C THR A 23 30.22 9.51 -1.83
N SER A 24 29.82 8.35 -1.31
CA SER A 24 28.49 7.80 -1.54
C SER A 24 27.48 8.94 -1.36
N PRO A 25 26.51 9.15 -2.27
CA PRO A 25 25.45 10.11 -2.03
C PRO A 25 24.74 9.66 -0.76
N THR A 26 24.95 10.40 0.32
CA THR A 26 24.09 10.35 1.48
C THR A 26 22.70 10.65 0.94
N GLY A 27 21.83 9.65 0.91
CA GLY A 27 20.43 9.79 0.56
C GLY A 27 19.76 10.71 1.57
N GLY A 28 19.89 12.02 1.35
CA GLY A 28 19.03 12.99 1.98
C GLY A 28 17.60 12.59 1.66
N SER A 29 16.71 12.69 2.64
CA SER A 29 15.28 12.61 2.37
C SER A 29 14.98 13.64 1.29
N ALA A 30 14.80 13.19 0.04
CA ALA A 30 14.20 14.03 -0.97
C ALA A 30 12.88 14.53 -0.36
N GLY A 31 12.66 15.84 -0.44
CA GLY A 31 11.40 16.40 0.05
C GLY A 31 10.22 15.69 -0.61
N ILE A 32 9.06 15.73 0.05
CA ILE A 32 7.82 15.20 -0.51
C ILE A 32 7.54 15.89 -1.86
N ASP A 33 7.51 15.11 -2.94
CA ASP A 33 7.19 15.58 -4.28
C ASP A 33 5.70 15.38 -4.61
N ASN A 34 4.96 16.49 -4.57
CA ASN A 34 3.55 16.56 -4.93
C ASN A 34 3.32 17.05 -6.38
N SER A 35 4.35 17.13 -7.23
CA SER A 35 4.27 17.70 -8.59
C SER A 35 3.28 16.99 -9.53
N ALA A 36 2.97 15.73 -9.27
CA ALA A 36 1.97 14.96 -10.02
C ALA A 36 0.51 15.33 -9.67
N ILE A 37 0.28 16.07 -8.59
CA ILE A 37 -1.06 16.51 -8.20
C ILE A 37 -1.60 17.50 -9.24
N GLY A 38 -2.82 17.24 -9.72
CA GLY A 38 -3.47 18.08 -10.73
C GLY A 38 -3.02 17.83 -12.17
N LYS A 39 -2.07 16.90 -12.39
CA LYS A 39 -1.75 16.40 -13.74
C LYS A 39 -2.88 15.50 -14.27
N PRO A 40 -3.10 15.44 -15.59
CA PRO A 40 -4.14 14.58 -16.16
C PRO A 40 -3.78 13.10 -16.11
N GLU A 41 -2.49 12.77 -16.22
CA GLU A 41 -1.96 11.41 -16.08
C GLU A 41 -1.77 10.97 -14.62
N PHE A 42 -1.74 9.65 -14.40
CA PHE A 42 -1.26 9.12 -13.14
C PHE A 42 0.24 9.39 -12.99
N ARG A 43 0.70 9.66 -11.75
CA ARG A 43 2.11 9.58 -11.37
C ARG A 43 2.65 8.20 -11.76
N GLU A 44 3.89 8.15 -12.20
CA GLU A 44 4.59 6.88 -12.42
C GLU A 44 4.65 6.07 -11.11
N HIS A 45 4.49 4.75 -11.22
CA HIS A 45 4.59 3.85 -10.08
C HIS A 45 5.95 3.16 -10.02
N VAL A 46 6.81 3.67 -9.15
CA VAL A 46 8.09 3.05 -8.80
C VAL A 46 7.91 1.95 -7.75
N LYS A 47 7.56 2.32 -6.51
CA LYS A 47 7.30 1.39 -5.41
C LYS A 47 6.25 1.93 -4.44
N THR A 48 5.33 1.06 -4.03
CA THR A 48 4.36 1.35 -2.97
C THR A 48 4.50 0.31 -1.86
N TYR A 49 4.54 0.80 -0.64
CA TYR A 49 4.60 -0.01 0.57
C TYR A 49 3.38 0.24 1.43
N GLY A 50 3.06 -0.72 2.29
CA GLY A 50 1.88 -0.61 3.13
C GLY A 50 1.98 -1.39 4.41
N LEU A 51 1.12 -1.05 5.35
CA LEU A 51 0.83 -1.84 6.54
C LEU A 51 -0.55 -2.46 6.36
N VAL A 52 -0.65 -3.77 6.55
CA VAL A 52 -1.89 -4.52 6.31
C VAL A 52 -2.11 -5.56 7.40
N TYR A 53 -3.36 -5.92 7.66
CA TYR A 53 -3.69 -7.18 8.33
C TYR A 53 -3.78 -8.28 7.28
N ARG A 54 -3.05 -9.37 7.43
CA ARG A 54 -3.23 -10.54 6.55
C ARG A 54 -4.53 -11.26 6.90
N LEU A 55 -5.29 -11.66 5.88
CA LEU A 55 -6.43 -12.53 6.11
C LEU A 55 -5.94 -13.86 6.70
N PRO A 56 -6.49 -14.30 7.83
CA PRO A 56 -6.11 -15.59 8.40
C PRO A 56 -6.71 -16.74 7.60
N LYS A 57 -6.16 -17.94 7.82
CA LYS A 57 -6.44 -19.11 6.99
C LYS A 57 -7.92 -19.54 7.00
N ASP A 58 -8.57 -19.39 8.16
CA ASP A 58 -10.01 -19.63 8.31
C ASP A 58 -10.85 -18.78 7.35
N VAL A 59 -10.46 -17.53 7.10
CA VAL A 59 -11.13 -16.65 6.13
C VAL A 59 -10.81 -17.07 4.70
N THR A 60 -9.53 -17.28 4.39
CA THR A 60 -9.13 -17.63 3.00
C THR A 60 -9.73 -18.96 2.57
N ASP A 61 -9.82 -19.94 3.47
CA ASP A 61 -10.42 -21.25 3.18
C ASP A 61 -11.92 -21.12 2.82
N VAL A 62 -12.64 -20.21 3.47
CA VAL A 62 -14.05 -19.91 3.13
C VAL A 62 -14.16 -19.21 1.77
N LEU A 63 -13.30 -18.24 1.51
CA LEU A 63 -13.28 -17.53 0.22
C LEU A 63 -12.94 -18.49 -0.93
N ASP A 64 -11.96 -19.35 -0.76
CA ASP A 64 -11.55 -20.34 -1.76
C ASP A 64 -12.65 -21.34 -2.05
N ALA A 65 -13.32 -21.84 -1.02
CA ALA A 65 -14.40 -22.81 -1.15
C ALA A 65 -15.65 -22.24 -1.83
N LYS A 66 -15.96 -20.94 -1.66
CA LYS A 66 -17.27 -20.38 -2.01
C LYS A 66 -17.25 -19.26 -3.04
N ILE A 67 -16.14 -18.53 -3.15
CA ILE A 67 -16.07 -17.23 -3.84
C ILE A 67 -15.05 -17.24 -4.98
N THR A 68 -13.83 -17.77 -4.75
CA THR A 68 -12.70 -17.64 -5.67
C THR A 68 -13.00 -18.19 -7.07
N THR A 69 -13.49 -19.43 -7.18
CA THR A 69 -13.79 -20.04 -8.50
C THR A 69 -14.95 -19.32 -9.23
N PRO A 70 -16.12 -19.08 -8.60
CA PRO A 70 -17.18 -18.30 -9.23
C PRO A 70 -16.74 -16.90 -9.66
N LEU A 71 -15.91 -16.22 -8.86
CA LEU A 71 -15.37 -14.91 -9.19
C LEU A 71 -14.52 -14.98 -10.47
N GLN A 72 -13.57 -15.91 -10.52
CA GLN A 72 -12.70 -16.10 -11.67
C GLN A 72 -13.50 -16.34 -12.96
N GLN A 73 -14.53 -17.19 -12.91
CA GLN A 73 -15.41 -17.46 -14.05
C GLN A 73 -16.17 -16.22 -14.53
N ASN A 74 -16.65 -15.39 -13.60
CA ASN A 74 -17.33 -14.14 -13.94
C ASN A 74 -16.37 -13.13 -14.59
N LEU A 75 -15.16 -12.97 -14.05
CA LEU A 75 -14.14 -12.09 -14.63
C LEU A 75 -13.79 -12.51 -16.06
N LEU A 76 -13.54 -13.80 -16.29
CA LEU A 76 -13.24 -14.33 -17.62
C LEU A 76 -14.39 -14.10 -18.62
N ARG A 77 -15.65 -14.26 -18.17
CA ARG A 77 -16.83 -14.00 -19.02
C ARG A 77 -16.97 -12.53 -19.41
N LEU A 78 -16.48 -11.62 -18.58
CA LEU A 78 -16.45 -10.17 -18.82
C LEU A 78 -15.22 -9.73 -19.62
N GLY A 79 -14.33 -10.64 -20.01
CA GLY A 79 -13.07 -10.31 -20.69
C GLY A 79 -12.01 -9.71 -19.77
N LEU A 80 -12.21 -9.78 -18.45
CA LEU A 80 -11.29 -9.27 -17.42
C LEU A 80 -10.21 -10.30 -17.09
N THR A 81 -9.48 -10.75 -18.12
CA THR A 81 -8.47 -11.82 -18.00
C THR A 81 -7.27 -11.38 -17.17
N ALA A 82 -6.87 -10.11 -17.22
CA ALA A 82 -5.79 -9.60 -16.41
C ALA A 82 -6.17 -9.66 -14.92
N GLU A 83 -7.36 -9.19 -14.58
CA GLU A 83 -7.92 -9.21 -13.23
C GLU A 83 -8.05 -10.63 -12.67
N ALA A 84 -8.50 -11.58 -13.50
CA ALA A 84 -8.63 -12.98 -13.12
C ALA A 84 -7.28 -13.65 -12.79
N ASN A 85 -6.18 -13.11 -13.32
CA ASN A 85 -4.82 -13.61 -13.12
C ASN A 85 -3.99 -12.74 -12.16
N THR A 86 -4.55 -11.64 -11.65
CA THR A 86 -3.84 -10.74 -10.73
C THR A 86 -3.56 -11.45 -9.43
N PHE A 87 -2.28 -11.67 -9.14
CA PHE A 87 -1.87 -12.13 -7.82
C PHE A 87 -2.13 -11.07 -6.75
N ASN A 88 -2.65 -11.52 -5.61
CA ASN A 88 -2.81 -10.71 -4.41
C ASN A 88 -2.66 -11.59 -3.16
N LEU A 89 -1.84 -11.18 -2.20
CA LEU A 89 -1.93 -11.73 -0.85
C LEU A 89 -3.20 -11.18 -0.17
N PRO A 90 -4.18 -12.02 0.24
CA PRO A 90 -5.41 -11.52 0.84
C PRO A 90 -5.14 -10.74 2.14
N HIS A 91 -5.64 -9.51 2.21
CA HIS A 91 -5.34 -8.59 3.29
C HIS A 91 -6.45 -7.54 3.50
N VAL A 92 -6.40 -6.86 4.65
CA VAL A 92 -7.12 -5.60 4.94
C VAL A 92 -6.07 -4.50 5.12
N THR A 93 -6.16 -3.45 4.32
CA THR A 93 -5.21 -2.33 4.39
C THR A 93 -5.38 -1.55 5.68
N VAL A 94 -4.26 -1.25 6.36
CA VAL A 94 -4.19 -0.16 7.34
C VAL A 94 -3.87 1.12 6.59
N VAL A 95 -2.69 1.23 5.95
CA VAL A 95 -2.28 2.43 5.19
C VAL A 95 -1.27 2.05 4.12
N HIS A 96 -1.27 2.80 3.01
CA HIS A 96 -0.27 2.70 1.94
C HIS A 96 0.49 4.01 1.79
N ILE A 97 1.77 3.93 1.44
CA ILE A 97 2.63 5.06 1.06
C ILE A 97 3.38 4.75 -0.22
N HIS A 98 3.66 5.78 -1.01
CA HIS A 98 4.55 5.67 -2.16
C HIS A 98 5.94 6.15 -1.78
N SER A 99 6.96 5.37 -2.11
CA SER A 99 8.35 5.75 -1.90
C SER A 99 9.26 4.90 -2.77
N ALA A 100 10.05 5.54 -3.62
CA ALA A 100 11.09 4.89 -4.42
C ALA A 100 12.26 4.36 -3.55
N ASP A 101 12.37 4.80 -2.29
CA ASP A 101 13.44 4.38 -1.40
C ASP A 101 13.30 2.89 -0.99
N PRO A 102 14.27 2.02 -1.35
CA PRO A 102 14.22 0.60 -1.00
C PRO A 102 14.36 0.35 0.51
N ALA A 103 14.83 1.32 1.30
CA ALA A 103 14.91 1.23 2.76
C ALA A 103 13.56 1.56 3.45
N THR A 104 12.52 1.91 2.69
CA THR A 104 11.20 2.29 3.26
C THR A 104 10.60 1.23 4.18
N PRO A 105 10.63 -0.09 3.86
CA PRO A 105 10.12 -1.10 4.79
C PRO A 105 10.80 -1.09 6.16
N GLN A 106 12.12 -0.90 6.21
CA GLN A 106 12.88 -0.79 7.45
C GLN A 106 12.51 0.49 8.21
N LYS A 107 12.35 1.61 7.50
CA LYS A 107 11.90 2.88 8.09
C LYS A 107 10.48 2.77 8.66
N MET A 108 9.56 2.10 7.95
CA MET A 108 8.21 1.80 8.45
C MET A 108 8.25 0.93 9.69
N LEU A 109 9.12 -0.09 9.74
CA LEU A 109 9.27 -0.94 10.91
C LEU A 109 9.78 -0.14 12.12
N ALA A 110 10.75 0.75 11.91
CA ALA A 110 11.30 1.63 12.96
C ALA A 110 10.28 2.68 13.45
N ALA A 111 9.44 3.18 12.55
CA ALA A 111 8.41 4.17 12.85
C ALA A 111 7.06 3.55 13.30
N LEU A 112 6.97 2.22 13.41
CA LEU A 112 5.72 1.53 13.70
C LEU A 112 5.13 2.03 15.03
N PRO A 113 3.91 2.61 15.05
CA PRO A 113 3.32 3.10 16.28
C PRO A 113 2.90 1.93 17.18
N LYS A 114 2.47 2.25 18.40
CA LYS A 114 1.93 1.25 19.33
C LYS A 114 0.86 0.38 18.64
N LEU A 115 1.11 -0.93 18.63
CA LEU A 115 0.24 -1.94 18.05
C LEU A 115 -1.15 -1.91 18.70
N PRO A 116 -2.21 -2.23 17.96
CA PRO A 116 -3.49 -2.55 18.56
C PRO A 116 -3.39 -3.90 19.29
N PRO A 117 -4.35 -4.23 20.18
CA PRO A 117 -4.49 -5.60 20.65
C PRO A 117 -4.81 -6.55 19.48
N VAL A 118 -4.79 -7.86 19.75
CA VAL A 118 -5.38 -8.85 18.84
C VAL A 118 -6.85 -8.47 18.58
N LEU A 119 -7.20 -8.34 17.31
CA LEU A 119 -8.53 -7.91 16.90
C LEU A 119 -9.45 -9.13 16.82
N ASN A 120 -10.14 -9.44 17.91
CA ASN A 120 -11.06 -10.58 17.98
C ASN A 120 -12.48 -10.21 17.55
N GLY A 121 -13.14 -11.11 16.83
CA GLY A 121 -14.54 -10.94 16.44
C GLY A 121 -14.74 -9.92 15.32
N VAL A 122 -13.75 -9.73 14.45
CA VAL A 122 -13.94 -8.94 13.23
C VAL A 122 -14.83 -9.72 12.28
N VAL A 123 -15.87 -9.08 11.76
CA VAL A 123 -16.79 -9.69 10.80
C VAL A 123 -16.55 -9.09 9.42
N LEU A 124 -16.06 -9.91 8.49
CA LEU A 124 -15.97 -9.57 7.07
C LEU A 124 -17.33 -9.84 6.41
N LYS A 125 -17.96 -8.81 5.87
CA LYS A 125 -19.32 -8.88 5.35
C LYS A 125 -19.59 -7.80 4.30
N ASN A 126 -20.55 -8.09 3.43
CA ASN A 126 -20.99 -7.26 2.33
C ASN A 126 -19.93 -7.13 1.23
N PHE A 127 -20.15 -7.84 0.14
CA PHE A 127 -19.46 -7.63 -1.11
C PHE A 127 -20.03 -6.40 -1.81
N TYR A 128 -19.17 -5.56 -2.36
CA TYR A 128 -19.56 -4.37 -3.12
C TYR A 128 -18.43 -3.94 -4.07
N THR A 129 -18.77 -3.23 -5.14
CA THR A 129 -17.76 -2.61 -6.00
C THR A 129 -17.45 -1.19 -5.55
N THR A 130 -16.19 -0.79 -5.66
CA THR A 130 -15.73 0.56 -5.36
C THR A 130 -14.95 1.12 -6.53
N GLU A 131 -15.14 2.40 -6.83
CA GLU A 131 -14.29 3.13 -7.78
C GLU A 131 -13.40 4.10 -6.99
N ALA A 132 -12.14 4.27 -7.41
CA ALA A 132 -11.17 5.13 -6.72
C ALA A 132 -11.67 6.55 -6.47
N ALA A 133 -12.36 7.10 -7.46
CA ALA A 133 -13.23 8.26 -7.32
C ALA A 133 -14.38 8.09 -8.29
N LYS A 134 -15.60 8.43 -7.88
CA LYS A 134 -16.81 8.26 -8.70
C LYS A 134 -16.64 8.96 -10.06
N GLY A 135 -16.75 8.19 -11.14
CA GLY A 135 -16.64 8.66 -12.51
C GLY A 135 -15.20 8.90 -12.99
N ALA A 136 -14.18 8.35 -12.32
CA ALA A 136 -12.80 8.36 -12.79
C ALA A 136 -12.50 7.27 -13.85
N GLY A 137 -13.36 6.28 -13.98
CA GLY A 137 -13.24 5.12 -14.85
C GLY A 137 -12.35 4.01 -14.28
N HIS A 138 -11.25 4.35 -13.60
CA HIS A 138 -10.31 3.39 -13.00
C HIS A 138 -9.33 4.07 -12.01
N PRO A 139 -8.69 3.31 -11.10
CA PRO A 139 -8.99 1.91 -10.80
C PRO A 139 -10.34 1.72 -10.13
N TRP A 140 -10.83 0.49 -10.19
CA TRP A 140 -11.99 0.02 -9.43
C TRP A 140 -11.71 -1.37 -8.85
N TRP A 141 -12.52 -1.74 -7.86
CA TRP A 141 -12.34 -2.94 -7.06
C TRP A 141 -13.67 -3.65 -6.79
N LEU A 142 -13.58 -4.95 -6.51
CA LEU A 142 -14.61 -5.72 -5.82
C LEU A 142 -14.08 -6.02 -4.42
N ASP A 143 -14.78 -5.52 -3.40
CA ASP A 143 -14.36 -5.57 -2.01
C ASP A 143 -15.32 -6.40 -1.17
N LEU A 144 -14.79 -7.00 -0.10
CA LEU A 144 -15.52 -7.57 1.03
C LEU A 144 -15.28 -6.65 2.23
N GLY A 145 -16.35 -5.97 2.67
CA GLY A 145 -16.26 -5.00 3.76
C GLY A 145 -16.02 -5.61 5.14
N ILE A 146 -15.76 -4.73 6.11
CA ILE A 146 -15.80 -5.05 7.53
C ILE A 146 -17.02 -4.39 8.16
N VAL A 147 -17.73 -5.14 9.02
CA VAL A 147 -18.84 -4.59 9.81
C VAL A 147 -18.31 -3.49 10.74
N LYS A 148 -18.93 -2.31 10.66
CA LYS A 148 -18.47 -1.07 11.31
C LYS A 148 -18.97 -0.95 12.76
N SER A 149 -18.67 -1.94 13.58
CA SER A 149 -19.12 -1.97 14.98
C SER A 149 -18.21 -2.84 15.86
N GLY A 150 -18.23 -2.56 17.16
CA GLY A 150 -17.53 -3.37 18.17
C GLY A 150 -16.07 -2.93 18.39
N ALA A 151 -15.47 -3.44 19.47
CA ALA A 151 -14.15 -3.00 19.92
C ALA A 151 -13.06 -3.22 18.87
N ALA A 152 -13.06 -4.37 18.18
CA ALA A 152 -12.06 -4.68 17.16
C ALA A 152 -12.10 -3.72 15.96
N TYR A 153 -13.28 -3.24 15.57
CA TYR A 153 -13.41 -2.20 14.54
C TYR A 153 -12.87 -0.86 15.04
N GLU A 154 -13.19 -0.45 16.26
CA GLU A 154 -12.67 0.79 16.85
C GLU A 154 -11.15 0.77 17.01
N ASP A 155 -10.57 -0.35 17.43
CA ASP A 155 -9.12 -0.55 17.52
C ASP A 155 -8.45 -0.46 16.14
N MET A 156 -9.09 -1.02 15.10
CA MET A 156 -8.61 -0.91 13.71
C MET A 156 -8.61 0.54 13.23
N MET A 157 -9.69 1.28 13.50
CA MET A 157 -9.82 2.69 13.11
C MET A 157 -8.81 3.57 13.85
N SER A 158 -8.65 3.38 15.15
CA SER A 158 -7.65 4.11 15.96
C SER A 158 -6.23 3.80 15.50
N PHE A 159 -5.94 2.53 15.18
CA PHE A 159 -4.63 2.15 14.69
C PHE A 159 -4.33 2.74 13.31
N ASN A 160 -5.31 2.79 12.40
CA ASN A 160 -5.16 3.48 11.12
C ASN A 160 -4.76 4.96 11.31
N THR A 161 -5.37 5.68 12.26
CA THR A 161 -5.01 7.08 12.56
C THR A 161 -3.55 7.20 12.99
N ARG A 162 -3.10 6.36 13.93
CA ARG A 162 -1.71 6.36 14.41
C ARG A 162 -0.72 5.97 13.31
N ALA A 163 -1.04 4.94 12.53
CA ALA A 163 -0.19 4.46 11.43
C ALA A 163 -0.08 5.49 10.30
N THR A 164 -1.18 6.16 9.97
CA THR A 164 -1.18 7.24 8.97
C THR A 164 -0.27 8.38 9.40
N ALA A 165 -0.39 8.84 10.65
CA ALA A 165 0.47 9.89 11.18
C ALA A 165 1.97 9.48 11.20
N ALA A 166 2.26 8.21 11.53
CA ALA A 166 3.63 7.71 11.57
C ALA A 166 4.27 7.53 10.19
N PHE A 167 3.50 7.12 9.18
CA PHE A 167 4.05 6.72 7.88
C PHE A 167 3.90 7.77 6.78
N ALA A 168 2.97 8.71 6.90
CA ALA A 168 2.84 9.80 5.92
C ALA A 168 4.16 10.58 5.69
N PRO A 169 5.03 10.82 6.69
CA PRO A 169 6.34 11.46 6.47
C PRO A 169 7.35 10.60 5.69
N LEU A 170 7.13 9.29 5.56
CA LEU A 170 8.04 8.37 4.86
C LEU A 170 7.78 8.29 3.35
N ARG A 171 6.73 8.95 2.87
CA ARG A 171 6.40 8.97 1.44
C ARG A 171 7.33 9.92 0.68
N ASP A 172 7.52 9.64 -0.60
CA ASP A 172 8.16 10.58 -1.54
C ASP A 172 7.14 11.41 -2.34
N GLY A 173 5.84 11.14 -2.19
CA GLY A 173 4.77 11.82 -2.92
C GLY A 173 3.40 11.18 -2.72
N PRO A 174 2.39 11.54 -3.52
CA PRO A 174 1.09 10.88 -3.49
C PRO A 174 1.17 9.47 -4.07
N LEU A 175 0.29 8.57 -3.62
CA LEU A 175 0.09 7.27 -4.25
C LEU A 175 -0.24 7.48 -5.74
N PRO A 176 0.39 6.72 -6.65
CA PRO A 176 0.10 6.82 -8.08
C PRO A 176 -1.38 6.75 -8.43
N ARG A 177 -2.10 5.76 -7.87
CA ARG A 177 -3.52 5.54 -8.13
C ARG A 177 -4.48 6.64 -7.66
N VAL A 178 -4.04 7.58 -6.81
CA VAL A 178 -4.88 8.70 -6.34
C VAL A 178 -4.59 10.02 -7.07
N THR A 179 -3.72 9.99 -8.08
CA THR A 179 -3.41 11.14 -8.96
C THR A 179 -4.23 11.09 -10.25
N GLY A 180 -3.93 11.94 -11.24
CA GLY A 180 -4.53 11.85 -12.57
C GLY A 180 -6.06 11.97 -12.57
N PRO A 181 -6.78 11.10 -13.32
CA PRO A 181 -8.24 11.16 -13.43
C PRO A 181 -8.95 10.96 -12.09
N VAL A 182 -8.34 10.20 -11.16
CA VAL A 182 -8.89 9.98 -9.83
C VAL A 182 -8.86 11.28 -9.03
N TYR A 183 -7.71 11.94 -8.94
CA TYR A 183 -7.59 13.23 -8.26
C TYR A 183 -8.55 14.28 -8.84
N ALA A 184 -8.68 14.32 -10.17
CA ALA A 184 -9.57 15.25 -10.87
C ALA A 184 -11.04 15.09 -10.44
N LYS A 185 -11.48 13.86 -10.13
CA LYS A 185 -12.86 13.52 -9.72
C LYS A 185 -13.08 13.54 -8.21
N MET A 186 -12.02 13.60 -7.40
CA MET A 186 -12.14 13.70 -5.94
C MET A 186 -12.78 15.02 -5.51
N GLY A 187 -13.59 14.95 -4.45
CA GLY A 187 -14.01 16.14 -3.70
C GLY A 187 -12.87 16.72 -2.86
N ASP A 188 -13.07 17.94 -2.36
CA ASP A 188 -12.00 18.73 -1.71
C ASP A 188 -11.36 18.02 -0.51
N ALA A 189 -12.16 17.35 0.33
CA ALA A 189 -11.63 16.58 1.46
C ALA A 189 -10.68 15.45 1.02
N GLY A 190 -11.00 14.75 -0.09
CA GLY A 190 -10.13 13.72 -0.65
C GLY A 190 -8.84 14.31 -1.22
N LYS A 191 -8.95 15.43 -1.94
CA LYS A 191 -7.80 16.16 -2.50
C LYS A 191 -6.86 16.65 -1.41
N GLU A 192 -7.40 17.18 -0.31
CA GLU A 192 -6.63 17.64 0.84
C GLU A 192 -5.83 16.48 1.47
N LEU A 193 -6.45 15.32 1.65
CA LEU A 193 -5.75 14.13 2.16
C LEU A 193 -4.60 13.69 1.22
N VAL A 194 -4.84 13.68 -0.09
CA VAL A 194 -3.78 13.35 -1.06
C VAL A 194 -2.62 14.34 -0.97
N GLN A 195 -2.89 15.64 -0.83
CA GLN A 195 -1.83 16.65 -0.71
C GLN A 195 -1.02 16.51 0.59
N THR A 196 -1.71 16.26 1.70
CA THR A 196 -1.13 16.28 3.05
C THR A 196 -0.46 14.95 3.42
N VAL A 197 -1.14 13.82 3.19
CA VAL A 197 -0.68 12.49 3.62
C VAL A 197 -0.43 11.54 2.45
N GLY A 198 -0.61 11.98 1.20
CA GLY A 198 -0.28 11.22 0.00
C GLY A 198 -1.32 10.17 -0.42
N VAL A 199 -2.42 10.04 0.32
CA VAL A 199 -3.46 9.04 0.05
C VAL A 199 -4.81 9.55 0.57
N SER A 200 -5.91 9.12 -0.06
CA SER A 200 -7.28 9.37 0.41
C SER A 200 -7.83 8.16 1.19
N GLY A 201 -8.88 8.36 1.99
CA GLY A 201 -9.57 7.24 2.66
C GLY A 201 -8.77 6.67 3.83
N VAL A 202 -8.09 7.55 4.56
CA VAL A 202 -7.37 7.27 5.80
C VAL A 202 -7.87 8.19 6.90
N ASN A 203 -7.72 7.78 8.14
CA ASN A 203 -8.04 8.61 9.29
C ASN A 203 -6.86 9.55 9.58
N VAL A 204 -7.18 10.78 9.93
CA VAL A 204 -6.19 11.80 10.30
C VAL A 204 -6.69 12.59 11.51
N VAL A 205 -5.76 13.22 12.24
CA VAL A 205 -6.13 14.25 13.22
C VAL A 205 -6.00 15.61 12.55
N LYS A 206 -7.10 16.34 12.47
CA LYS A 206 -7.17 17.71 11.94
C LYS A 206 -7.77 18.61 13.00
N ASP A 207 -7.07 19.70 13.34
CA ASP A 207 -7.50 20.67 14.36
C ASP A 207 -7.86 20.01 15.71
N GLY A 208 -7.07 19.01 16.12
CA GLY A 208 -7.28 18.24 17.34
C GLY A 208 -8.47 17.27 17.31
N LYS A 209 -9.15 17.11 16.18
CA LYS A 209 -10.26 16.17 15.99
C LYS A 209 -9.90 15.08 15.00
N GLU A 210 -10.35 13.87 15.29
CA GLU A 210 -10.17 12.74 14.38
C GLU A 210 -11.18 12.81 13.23
N LEU A 211 -10.69 12.93 12.01
CA LEU A 211 -11.46 12.78 10.79
C LEU A 211 -11.37 11.32 10.35
N ARG A 212 -12.49 10.59 10.43
CA ARG A 212 -12.56 9.15 10.13
C ARG A 212 -13.08 8.89 8.72
N THR A 213 -12.19 8.76 7.74
CA THR A 213 -12.56 8.41 6.36
C THR A 213 -12.12 7.00 5.94
N HIS A 214 -11.37 6.31 6.80
CA HIS A 214 -10.94 4.95 6.53
C HIS A 214 -12.13 4.00 6.43
N ASN A 215 -12.11 3.16 5.40
CA ASN A 215 -13.13 2.15 5.15
C ASN A 215 -12.42 0.80 5.04
N PRO A 216 -12.27 0.05 6.14
CA PRO A 216 -11.53 -1.21 6.11
C PRO A 216 -12.29 -2.28 5.33
N HIS A 217 -11.59 -2.98 4.45
CA HIS A 217 -12.12 -4.03 3.57
C HIS A 217 -10.99 -4.95 3.11
N ASN A 218 -11.36 -6.14 2.65
CA ASN A 218 -10.50 -7.00 1.84
C ASN A 218 -10.90 -6.89 0.37
N THR A 219 -9.96 -6.54 -0.50
CA THR A 219 -10.23 -6.49 -1.94
C THR A 219 -9.96 -7.85 -2.60
N LEU A 220 -10.90 -8.28 -3.43
CA LEU A 220 -10.83 -9.52 -4.22
C LEU A 220 -10.43 -9.26 -5.67
N VAL A 221 -10.79 -8.10 -6.23
CA VAL A 221 -10.48 -7.73 -7.62
C VAL A 221 -9.83 -6.37 -7.66
N TYR A 222 -8.74 -6.25 -8.42
CA TYR A 222 -8.04 -5.00 -8.69
C TYR A 222 -8.02 -4.77 -10.19
N SER A 223 -8.72 -3.75 -10.67
CA SER A 223 -8.86 -3.52 -12.11
C SER A 223 -8.42 -2.13 -12.55
N MET A 224 -7.71 -2.11 -13.67
CA MET A 224 -7.41 -0.90 -14.44
C MET A 224 -8.28 -0.79 -15.70
N ALA A 225 -9.08 -1.81 -16.02
CA ALA A 225 -10.05 -1.74 -17.10
C ALA A 225 -11.07 -0.62 -16.80
N LEU A 226 -11.60 0.01 -17.86
CA LEU A 226 -12.62 1.04 -17.69
C LEU A 226 -13.88 0.46 -17.03
N PHE A 227 -14.33 1.12 -15.97
CA PHE A 227 -15.54 0.76 -15.24
C PHE A 227 -16.80 1.24 -15.98
N THR A 228 -17.00 0.69 -17.17
CA THR A 228 -18.17 1.01 -18.00
C THR A 228 -19.47 0.64 -17.27
N PRO A 229 -20.62 1.25 -17.61
CA PRO A 229 -21.90 0.90 -16.99
C PRO A 229 -22.23 -0.60 -17.04
N GLN A 230 -21.85 -1.28 -18.12
CA GLN A 230 -22.05 -2.72 -18.27
C GLN A 230 -21.16 -3.54 -17.32
N VAL A 231 -19.87 -3.20 -17.20
CA VAL A 231 -18.95 -3.87 -16.26
C VAL A 231 -19.41 -3.61 -14.83
N GLN A 232 -19.79 -2.38 -14.50
CA GLN A 232 -20.30 -2.01 -13.19
C GLN A 232 -21.57 -2.78 -12.83
N ALA A 233 -22.57 -2.83 -13.72
CA ALA A 233 -23.80 -3.59 -13.48
C ALA A 233 -23.51 -5.08 -13.25
N SER A 234 -22.62 -5.67 -14.06
CA SER A 234 -22.26 -7.07 -13.96
C SER A 234 -21.53 -7.39 -12.65
N MET A 235 -20.56 -6.56 -12.26
CA MET A 235 -19.80 -6.75 -11.02
C MET A 235 -20.64 -6.45 -9.77
N ASN A 236 -21.60 -5.53 -9.85
CA ASN A 236 -22.61 -5.34 -8.79
C ASN A 236 -23.51 -6.56 -8.63
N GLN A 237 -23.90 -7.21 -9.73
CA GLN A 237 -24.66 -8.46 -9.68
C GLN A 237 -23.83 -9.58 -9.03
N VAL A 238 -22.55 -9.71 -9.40
CA VAL A 238 -21.62 -10.66 -8.75
C VAL A 238 -21.54 -10.42 -7.23
N ALA A 239 -21.38 -9.15 -6.82
CA ALA A 239 -21.36 -8.79 -5.41
C ALA A 239 -22.67 -9.17 -4.70
N ALA A 240 -23.82 -8.88 -5.32
CA ALA A 240 -25.14 -9.23 -4.79
C ALA A 240 -25.31 -10.75 -4.64
N ASP A 241 -24.81 -11.54 -5.57
CA ASP A 241 -24.88 -13.01 -5.50
C ASP A 241 -23.95 -13.57 -4.43
N PHE A 242 -22.75 -13.02 -4.26
CA PHE A 242 -21.87 -13.40 -3.15
C PHE A 242 -22.45 -13.05 -1.77
N ASN A 243 -23.19 -11.95 -1.66
CA ASN A 243 -23.93 -11.61 -0.45
C ASN A 243 -25.03 -12.63 -0.12
N LYS A 244 -25.60 -13.32 -1.12
CA LYS A 244 -26.53 -14.44 -0.87
C LYS A 244 -25.82 -15.72 -0.44
N VAL A 245 -24.58 -15.94 -0.92
CA VAL A 245 -23.76 -17.11 -0.58
C VAL A 245 -23.20 -17.00 0.85
N LEU A 246 -22.85 -15.79 1.29
CA LEU A 246 -22.33 -15.50 2.64
C LEU A 246 -23.19 -14.42 3.34
N PRO A 247 -24.47 -14.71 3.65
CA PRO A 247 -25.40 -13.72 4.18
C PRO A 247 -25.01 -13.24 5.58
N ASP A 248 -24.27 -14.05 6.34
CA ASP A 248 -23.81 -13.72 7.69
C ASP A 248 -22.38 -13.16 7.72
N GLY A 249 -21.64 -13.26 6.61
CA GLY A 249 -20.23 -12.92 6.54
C GLY A 249 -19.32 -14.00 7.15
N ILE A 250 -18.10 -13.58 7.51
CA ILE A 250 -17.05 -14.43 8.08
C ILE A 250 -16.51 -13.74 9.34
N THR A 251 -16.70 -14.36 10.51
CA THR A 251 -16.11 -13.88 11.77
C THR A 251 -14.71 -14.43 11.92
N THR A 252 -13.75 -13.60 12.29
CA THR A 252 -12.34 -14.00 12.44
C THR A 252 -11.61 -13.15 13.50
N SER A 253 -10.32 -13.45 13.68
CA SER A 253 -9.39 -12.65 14.48
C SER A 253 -8.13 -12.28 13.70
N PHE A 254 -7.74 -11.01 13.71
CA PHE A 254 -6.42 -10.60 13.22
C PHE A 254 -5.39 -10.63 14.35
N LYS A 255 -4.36 -11.44 14.15
CA LYS A 255 -3.27 -11.63 15.11
C LYS A 255 -1.95 -10.98 14.71
N ASN A 256 -1.84 -10.51 13.47
CA ASN A 256 -0.62 -9.92 12.93
C ASN A 256 -0.95 -8.70 12.07
N VAL A 257 0.00 -7.77 11.99
CA VAL A 257 0.11 -6.80 10.91
C VAL A 257 1.39 -7.06 10.13
N SER A 258 1.40 -6.69 8.86
CA SER A 258 2.54 -6.93 7.98
C SER A 258 2.90 -5.67 7.20
N ILE A 259 4.21 -5.44 7.07
CA ILE A 259 4.75 -4.47 6.11
C ILE A 259 4.94 -5.19 4.78
N VAL A 260 4.38 -4.63 3.72
CA VAL A 260 4.24 -5.29 2.42
C VAL A 260 4.61 -4.37 1.27
N GLU A 261 4.89 -4.97 0.11
CA GLU A 261 5.02 -4.25 -1.16
C GLU A 261 3.77 -4.47 -2.01
N LEU A 262 3.29 -3.41 -2.67
CA LEU A 262 2.07 -3.40 -3.46
C LEU A 262 2.33 -2.99 -4.91
N ALA A 263 1.48 -3.47 -5.81
CA ALA A 263 1.36 -2.96 -7.17
C ALA A 263 0.47 -1.71 -7.24
N PHE A 264 0.42 -1.08 -8.41
CA PHE A 264 -0.25 0.19 -8.68
C PHE A 264 -1.67 0.25 -8.10
N SER A 265 -2.52 -0.74 -8.38
CA SER A 265 -3.93 -0.76 -7.96
C SER A 265 -4.10 -1.10 -6.49
N GLY A 266 -3.04 -1.48 -5.78
CA GLY A 266 -3.02 -1.79 -4.35
C GLY A 266 -3.11 -3.28 -4.01
N ASN A 267 -2.93 -4.20 -4.97
CA ASN A 267 -2.76 -5.62 -4.66
C ASN A 267 -1.38 -5.86 -4.06
N VAL A 268 -1.33 -6.71 -3.04
CA VAL A 268 -0.08 -7.01 -2.32
C VAL A 268 0.70 -8.08 -3.08
N LEU A 269 1.94 -7.74 -3.44
CA LEU A 269 2.85 -8.60 -4.20
C LEU A 269 3.66 -9.52 -3.30
N ARG A 270 4.08 -9.02 -2.14
CA ARG A 270 4.86 -9.80 -1.17
C ARG A 270 4.79 -9.20 0.23
N GLU A 271 4.96 -10.07 1.21
CA GLU A 271 5.16 -9.71 2.59
C GLU A 271 6.65 -9.53 2.88
N ILE A 272 7.02 -8.47 3.60
CA ILE A 272 8.41 -8.16 3.95
C ILE A 272 8.65 -8.44 5.43
N TYR A 273 7.88 -7.78 6.29
CA TYR A 273 7.92 -8.00 7.73
C TYR A 273 6.56 -8.42 8.26
N ARG A 274 6.55 -9.37 9.18
CA ARG A 274 5.35 -9.75 9.95
C ARG A 274 5.55 -9.36 11.41
N VAL A 275 4.57 -8.68 11.97
CA VAL A 275 4.56 -8.23 13.36
C VAL A 275 3.38 -8.85 14.09
N SER A 276 3.65 -9.58 15.16
CA SER A 276 2.65 -10.19 16.02
C SER A 276 1.96 -9.14 16.89
N LEU A 277 0.63 -9.18 16.93
CA LEU A 277 -0.19 -8.38 17.84
C LEU A 277 -0.28 -8.99 19.25
N GLU A 278 0.14 -10.24 19.42
CA GLU A 278 0.11 -10.95 20.70
C GLU A 278 1.28 -10.53 21.59
N ASP A 279 2.49 -10.42 21.03
CA ASP A 279 3.73 -10.18 21.78
C ASP A 279 4.64 -9.10 21.16
N GLY A 280 4.27 -8.54 20.00
CA GLY A 280 5.07 -7.55 19.30
C GLY A 280 6.31 -8.10 18.59
N SER A 281 6.46 -9.43 18.51
CA SER A 281 7.57 -10.06 17.80
C SER A 281 7.55 -9.73 16.32
N VAL A 282 8.73 -9.60 15.72
CA VAL A 282 8.90 -9.22 14.32
C VAL A 282 9.71 -10.29 13.59
N TYR A 283 9.22 -10.69 12.43
CA TYR A 283 9.90 -11.63 11.55
C TYR A 283 10.17 -10.98 10.19
N ASP A 284 11.37 -11.17 9.68
CA ASP A 284 11.64 -11.06 8.25
C ASP A 284 11.08 -12.29 7.55
N VAL A 285 10.13 -12.08 6.65
CA VAL A 285 9.37 -13.17 6.04
C VAL A 285 10.16 -13.89 4.96
N ALA A 286 11.11 -13.22 4.31
CA ALA A 286 11.86 -13.81 3.22
C ALA A 286 12.84 -14.89 3.71
N ASN A 287 13.41 -14.71 4.90
CA ASN A 287 14.40 -15.62 5.47
C ASN A 287 13.95 -16.31 6.78
N GLY A 288 12.77 -15.96 7.31
CA GLY A 288 12.22 -16.54 8.54
C GLY A 288 12.90 -16.06 9.83
N THR A 289 13.76 -15.05 9.76
CA THR A 289 14.54 -14.59 10.91
C THR A 289 13.68 -13.76 11.84
N LYS A 290 13.67 -14.11 13.13
CA LYS A 290 13.10 -13.25 14.18
C LYS A 290 14.04 -12.07 14.44
N LEU A 291 13.56 -10.86 14.23
CA LEU A 291 14.32 -9.61 14.42
C LEU A 291 14.20 -9.08 15.86
N ARG A 292 13.04 -9.27 16.48
CA ARG A 292 12.77 -9.01 17.91
C ARG A 292 11.59 -9.83 18.39
#